data_AF-A0A7K3HJM3-F1
#
_entry.id   AF-A0A7K3HJM3-F1
#
_cell.length_a   1.000
_cell.length_b   1.000
_cell.length_c   1.000
_cell.angle_alpha   90.00
_cell.angle_beta   90.00
_cell.angle_gamma   90.00
#
_symmetry.space_group_name_H-M   'P 1'
#
loop_
_entity.id
_entity.type
_entity.pdbx_description
1 polymer ?
#
loop_
_entity_poly.entity_id
_entity_poly.type
_entity_poly.pdbx_seq_one_letter_code
_entity_poly.pdbx_strand_id
1 'polypeptide(L)'
;MGARTGGPETTGPQTVQLFQVSTLYGAATLVAALEGGQFGPREDVRRVLLVSHNAAVPETAVRLTEMRGWDRLAARFDDIVDWNAAIRPHHPSTWSPAANDAEIWQRLFRHSWRLGDGPVELAVESVQVSPARALATIFAESTVDVYADGLMSYGPTRNPLPGPLARRIRRLLHPDLVPGLRPLLLSEYGVPAELVPIEALKKVIEEISGPDAGAGTEPGPGPGPESGEDTAAAAG
;
A
#
# COMPACT_ATOMS: atom_id res chain seq x y z
N MET A 1 5.93 46.98 21.76
CA MET A 1 4.65 46.25 21.59
C MET A 1 4.52 45.92 20.12
N GLY A 2 4.69 44.68 19.63
CA GLY A 2 5.02 43.41 20.25
C GLY A 2 5.90 42.61 19.28
N ALA A 3 6.82 41.81 19.85
CA ALA A 3 7.65 40.89 19.09
C ALA A 3 6.77 39.80 18.48
N ARG A 4 6.89 39.58 17.17
CA ARG A 4 6.36 38.38 16.53
C ARG A 4 7.32 37.23 16.83
N THR A 5 6.92 36.37 17.75
CA THR A 5 7.52 35.06 17.96
C THR A 5 7.25 34.20 16.72
N GLY A 6 8.22 34.16 15.81
CA GLY A 6 8.30 33.10 14.81
C GLY A 6 8.65 31.80 15.53
N GLY A 7 7.69 30.88 15.59
CA GLY A 7 8.02 29.48 15.85
C GLY A 7 8.91 28.94 14.71
N PRO A 8 9.64 27.84 14.93
CA PRO A 8 10.48 27.28 13.88
C PRO A 8 9.57 26.83 12.73
N GLU A 9 9.56 27.59 11.63
CA GLU A 9 9.14 27.08 10.34
C GLU A 9 10.13 25.96 9.99
N THR A 10 9.65 24.72 9.99
CA THR A 10 10.38 23.59 9.42
C THR A 10 10.43 23.77 7.90
N THR A 11 11.31 24.66 7.44
CA THR A 11 11.47 25.04 6.03
C THR A 11 12.33 24.02 5.28
N GLY A 12 11.97 22.74 5.40
CA GLY A 12 12.52 21.63 4.62
C GLY A 12 11.39 20.88 3.94
N PRO A 13 11.62 20.28 2.75
CA PRO A 13 10.59 19.45 2.14
C PRO A 13 10.23 18.27 3.05
N GLN A 14 8.99 18.24 3.53
CA GLN A 14 8.45 17.14 4.35
C GLN A 14 8.41 15.84 3.52
N THR A 15 8.89 14.73 4.09
CA THR A 15 8.79 13.42 3.45
C THR A 15 7.37 12.89 3.53
N VAL A 16 6.87 12.33 2.44
CA VAL A 16 5.58 11.65 2.40
C VAL A 16 5.78 10.15 2.30
N GLN A 17 5.19 9.40 3.22
CA GLN A 17 5.07 7.95 3.13
C GLN A 17 3.67 7.61 2.62
N LEU A 18 3.58 7.01 1.43
CA LEU A 18 2.35 6.62 0.78
C LEU A 18 2.16 5.11 0.88
N PHE A 19 1.10 4.71 1.58
CA PHE A 19 0.79 3.33 1.92
C PHE A 19 -0.38 2.85 1.08
N GLN A 20 -0.15 1.97 0.10
CA GLN A 20 -1.24 1.42 -0.70
C GLN A 20 -1.80 0.16 -0.06
N VAL A 21 -3.12 0.10 0.12
CA VAL A 21 -3.85 -1.09 0.61
C VAL A 21 -5.05 -1.41 -0.28
N SER A 22 -5.41 -2.68 -0.38
CA SER A 22 -6.70 -3.11 -0.95
C SER A 22 -7.50 -4.04 -0.05
N THR A 23 -6.93 -4.45 1.08
CA THR A 23 -7.58 -5.33 2.05
C THR A 23 -7.41 -4.82 3.49
N LEU A 24 -8.33 -5.22 4.37
CA LEU A 24 -8.26 -4.87 5.80
C LEU A 24 -7.07 -5.53 6.48
N TYR A 25 -6.73 -6.75 6.06
CA TYR A 25 -5.55 -7.46 6.53
C TYR A 25 -4.26 -6.74 6.09
N GLY A 26 -4.16 -6.27 4.85
CA GLY A 26 -3.03 -5.46 4.40
C GLY A 26 -2.86 -4.17 5.21
N ALA A 27 -3.97 -3.47 5.48
CA ALA A 27 -3.97 -2.29 6.35
C ALA A 27 -3.53 -2.63 7.79
N ALA A 28 -3.99 -3.75 8.36
CA ALA A 28 -3.56 -4.21 9.67
C ALA A 28 -2.06 -4.54 9.72
N THR A 29 -1.52 -5.19 8.68
CA THR A 29 -0.09 -5.50 8.54
C THR A 29 0.76 -4.22 8.49
N LEU A 30 0.31 -3.21 7.76
CA LEU A 30 1.00 -1.91 7.72
C LEU A 30 0.93 -1.18 9.05
N VAL A 31 -0.22 -1.16 9.73
CA VAL A 31 -0.33 -0.57 11.07
C VAL A 31 0.61 -1.28 12.05
N ALA A 32 0.68 -2.61 11.99
CA ALA A 32 1.62 -3.38 12.82
C ALA A 32 3.09 -3.03 12.52
N ALA A 33 3.45 -2.82 11.25
CA ALA A 33 4.78 -2.37 10.86
C ALA A 33 5.05 -0.89 11.23
N LEU A 34 4.02 -0.05 11.31
CA LEU A 34 4.15 1.31 11.81
C LEU A 34 4.39 1.31 13.33
N GLU A 35 3.61 0.52 14.08
CA GLU A 35 3.74 0.37 15.53
C GLU A 35 5.05 -0.36 15.93
N GLY A 36 5.55 -1.24 15.06
CA GLY A 36 6.84 -1.91 15.22
C GLY A 36 8.06 -1.06 14.85
N GLY A 37 7.86 0.16 14.34
CA GLY A 37 8.92 1.11 14.03
C GLY A 37 9.62 0.90 12.68
N GLN A 38 9.14 -0.01 11.83
CA GLN A 38 9.74 -0.30 10.53
C GLN A 38 9.81 0.94 9.62
N PHE A 39 8.89 1.89 9.76
CA PHE A 39 8.81 3.12 8.96
C PHE A 39 9.37 4.37 9.65
N GLY A 40 10.17 4.18 10.71
CA GLY A 40 10.84 5.28 11.41
C GLY A 40 9.91 6.16 12.25
N PRO A 41 10.46 7.23 12.85
CA PRO A 41 9.71 8.17 13.67
C PRO A 41 8.69 8.97 12.85
N ARG A 42 7.68 9.55 13.51
CA ARG A 42 6.67 10.41 12.87
C ARG A 42 7.14 11.85 12.64
N GLU A 43 8.29 12.23 13.20
CA GLU A 43 8.84 13.57 13.07
C GLU A 43 9.15 13.86 11.59
N ASP A 44 8.68 15.01 11.10
CA ASP A 44 8.90 15.49 9.73
C ASP A 44 8.41 14.56 8.59
N VAL A 45 7.48 13.66 8.90
CA VAL A 45 6.87 12.73 7.93
C VAL A 45 5.35 12.88 7.92
N ARG A 46 4.76 12.92 6.71
CA ARG A 46 3.31 12.80 6.50
C ARG A 46 2.99 11.41 5.97
N ARG A 47 2.07 10.69 6.61
CA ARG A 47 1.66 9.33 6.26
C ARG A 47 0.29 9.34 5.62
N VAL A 48 0.23 8.95 4.34
CA VAL A 48 -0.99 8.94 3.54
C VAL A 48 -1.38 7.49 3.23
N LEU A 49 -2.61 7.10 3.56
CA LEU A 49 -3.16 5.81 3.21
C LEU A 49 -3.90 5.89 1.87
N LEU A 50 -3.41 5.19 0.86
CA LEU A 50 -4.05 5.06 -0.45
C LEU A 50 -4.87 3.77 -0.49
N VAL A 51 -6.19 3.92 -0.62
CA VAL A 51 -7.13 2.80 -0.65
C VAL A 51 -7.47 2.47 -2.09
N SER A 52 -7.33 1.20 -2.46
CA SER A 52 -7.75 0.67 -3.75
C SER A 52 -8.79 -0.42 -3.56
N HIS A 53 -9.86 -0.37 -4.32
CA HIS A 53 -10.89 -1.39 -4.37
C HIS A 53 -10.82 -2.15 -5.68
N ASN A 54 -10.34 -3.39 -5.63
CA ASN A 54 -9.95 -4.16 -6.82
C ASN A 54 -11.02 -5.16 -7.30
N ALA A 55 -12.24 -5.11 -6.74
CA ALA A 55 -13.31 -6.03 -7.12
C ALA A 55 -13.72 -5.80 -8.57
N ALA A 56 -13.79 -6.88 -9.35
CA ALA A 56 -14.18 -6.83 -10.76
C ALA A 56 -15.56 -6.18 -10.98
N VAL A 57 -16.48 -6.40 -10.02
CA VAL A 57 -17.77 -5.72 -9.92
C VAL A 57 -17.80 -4.99 -8.57
N PRO A 58 -17.54 -3.67 -8.53
CA PRO A 58 -17.49 -2.91 -7.28
C PRO A 58 -18.76 -3.00 -6.45
N GLU A 59 -19.93 -3.12 -7.09
CA GLU A 59 -21.24 -3.21 -6.43
C GLU A 59 -21.43 -4.51 -5.63
N THR A 60 -20.65 -5.56 -5.90
CA THR A 60 -20.76 -6.84 -5.19
C THR A 60 -19.83 -6.99 -3.99
N ALA A 61 -19.00 -5.97 -3.72
CA ALA A 61 -18.00 -6.03 -2.68
C ALA A 61 -18.10 -4.85 -1.73
N VAL A 62 -17.97 -5.14 -0.43
CA VAL A 62 -17.94 -4.12 0.62
C VAL A 62 -16.71 -3.25 0.43
N ARG A 63 -16.89 -1.92 0.50
CA ARG A 63 -15.74 -1.01 0.43
C ARG A 63 -14.90 -1.15 1.69
N LEU A 64 -13.57 -1.07 1.56
CA LEU A 64 -12.66 -1.18 2.69
C LEU A 64 -13.00 -0.19 3.82
N THR A 65 -13.45 1.01 3.45
CA THR A 65 -13.85 2.08 4.36
C THR A 65 -15.15 1.82 5.13
N GLU A 66 -15.93 0.82 4.72
CA GLU A 66 -17.20 0.42 5.34
C GLU A 66 -17.03 -0.83 6.21
N MET A 67 -15.84 -1.45 6.19
CA MET A 67 -15.56 -2.66 6.96
C MET A 67 -15.43 -2.35 8.45
N ARG A 68 -15.90 -3.29 9.27
CA ARG A 68 -15.74 -3.22 10.72
C ARG A 68 -14.28 -3.04 11.12
N GLY A 69 -14.01 -2.07 12.00
CA GLY A 69 -12.67 -1.76 12.48
C GLY A 69 -11.82 -0.86 11.58
N TRP A 70 -12.32 -0.45 10.40
CA TRP A 70 -11.62 0.46 9.49
C TRP A 70 -11.12 1.74 10.17
N ASP A 71 -11.99 2.45 10.88
CA ASP A 71 -11.68 3.76 11.48
C ASP A 71 -10.47 3.70 12.43
N ARG A 72 -10.28 2.54 13.08
CA ARG A 72 -9.14 2.32 13.99
C ARG A 72 -7.83 2.25 13.22
N LEU A 73 -7.81 1.54 12.10
CA LEU A 73 -6.63 1.47 11.23
C LEU A 73 -6.35 2.83 10.59
N ALA A 74 -7.40 3.46 10.05
CA ALA A 74 -7.35 4.76 9.40
C ALA A 74 -6.76 5.87 10.30
N ALA A 75 -7.04 5.84 11.61
CA ALA A 75 -6.57 6.83 12.57
C ALA A 75 -5.03 6.92 12.71
N ARG A 76 -4.27 5.96 12.18
CA ARG A 76 -2.79 5.99 12.17
C ARG A 76 -2.20 6.84 11.05
N PHE A 77 -3.02 7.27 10.09
CA PHE A 77 -2.61 8.01 8.91
C PHE A 77 -3.12 9.45 9.00
N ASP A 78 -2.36 10.38 8.45
CA ASP A 78 -2.72 11.81 8.45
C ASP A 78 -3.82 12.10 7.42
N ASP A 79 -3.81 11.36 6.31
CA ASP A 79 -4.78 11.48 5.23
C ASP A 79 -5.07 10.13 4.57
N ILE A 80 -6.24 10.05 3.96
CA ILE A 80 -6.70 8.88 3.19
C ILE A 80 -7.09 9.34 1.80
N VAL A 81 -6.58 8.68 0.77
CA VAL A 81 -6.89 8.97 -0.63
C VAL A 81 -7.48 7.75 -1.33
N ASP A 82 -8.50 7.98 -2.16
CA ASP A 82 -9.18 6.94 -2.92
C ASP A 82 -8.55 6.82 -4.31
N TRP A 83 -7.87 5.70 -4.57
CA TRP A 83 -7.25 5.42 -5.85
C TRP A 83 -8.26 5.29 -6.98
N ASN A 84 -9.36 4.56 -6.75
CA ASN A 84 -10.42 4.35 -7.73
C ASN A 84 -11.01 5.68 -8.19
N ALA A 85 -11.24 6.61 -7.27
CA ALA A 85 -11.71 7.96 -7.61
C ALA A 85 -10.68 8.75 -8.43
N ALA A 86 -9.40 8.66 -8.08
CA ALA A 86 -8.33 9.40 -8.73
C ALA A 86 -8.06 8.98 -10.18
N ILE A 87 -8.32 7.71 -10.52
CA ILE A 87 -8.10 7.17 -11.87
C ILE A 87 -9.39 7.01 -12.69
N ARG A 88 -10.54 7.51 -12.21
CA ARG A 88 -11.80 7.38 -12.95
C ARG A 88 -11.65 7.88 -14.40
N PRO A 89 -12.23 7.18 -15.38
CA PRO A 89 -13.17 6.04 -15.27
C PRO A 89 -12.49 4.65 -15.26
N HIS A 90 -11.18 4.57 -15.05
CA HIS A 90 -10.43 3.31 -15.18
C HIS A 90 -10.59 2.37 -13.97
N HIS A 91 -10.39 1.07 -14.20
CA HIS A 91 -10.37 0.06 -13.15
C HIS A 91 -8.95 -0.10 -12.57
N PRO A 92 -8.77 -0.15 -11.24
CA PRO A 92 -7.45 -0.09 -10.62
C PRO A 92 -6.56 -1.29 -10.92
N SER A 93 -7.13 -2.48 -11.11
CA SER A 93 -6.36 -3.69 -11.43
C SER A 93 -5.81 -3.73 -12.86
N THR A 94 -6.38 -2.94 -13.78
CA THR A 94 -6.03 -2.99 -15.21
C THR A 94 -5.37 -1.72 -15.72
N TRP A 95 -5.47 -0.63 -14.96
CA TRP A 95 -4.92 0.66 -15.35
C TRP A 95 -3.44 0.82 -14.97
N SER A 96 -2.71 1.51 -15.85
CA SER A 96 -1.35 1.99 -15.64
C SER A 96 -1.14 3.23 -16.51
N PRO A 97 -0.34 4.22 -16.08
CA PRO A 97 0.01 5.33 -16.97
C PRO A 97 0.77 4.80 -18.20
N ALA A 98 0.63 5.50 -19.33
CA ALA A 98 1.59 5.36 -20.41
C ALA A 98 2.97 5.86 -19.95
N ALA A 99 4.05 5.27 -20.47
CA ALA A 99 5.40 5.54 -19.98
C ALA A 99 5.80 7.02 -20.08
N ASN A 100 5.36 7.72 -21.12
CA ASN A 100 5.60 9.14 -21.36
C ASN A 100 4.70 10.06 -20.53
N ASP A 101 3.65 9.54 -19.89
CA ASP A 101 2.69 10.34 -19.12
C ASP A 101 2.93 10.23 -17.60
N ALA A 102 3.85 9.38 -17.15
CA ALA A 102 4.09 9.11 -15.72
C ALA A 102 4.36 10.39 -14.91
N GLU A 103 5.18 11.31 -15.44
CA GLU A 103 5.47 12.60 -14.78
C GLU A 103 4.25 13.52 -14.70
N ILE A 104 3.36 13.47 -15.69
CA ILE A 104 2.11 14.25 -15.69
C ILE A 104 1.20 13.74 -14.57
N TRP A 105 1.05 12.42 -14.48
CA TRP A 105 0.29 11.77 -13.40
C TRP A 105 0.88 12.07 -12.02
N GLN A 106 2.21 12.08 -11.91
CA GLN A 106 2.87 12.44 -10.66
C GLN A 106 2.52 13.85 -10.22
N ARG A 107 2.64 14.84 -11.12
CA ARG A 107 2.31 16.23 -10.82
C ARG A 107 0.84 16.37 -10.44
N LEU A 108 -0.05 15.68 -11.16
CA LEU A 108 -1.48 15.65 -10.85
C LEU A 108 -1.72 15.13 -9.43
N PHE A 109 -1.15 13.98 -9.07
CA PHE A 109 -1.36 13.38 -7.76
C PHE A 109 -0.70 14.13 -6.61
N ARG A 110 0.50 14.67 -6.83
CA ARG A 110 1.14 15.62 -5.89
C ARG A 110 0.22 16.79 -5.60
N HIS A 111 -0.39 17.37 -6.64
CA HIS A 111 -1.32 18.48 -6.48
C HIS A 111 -2.64 18.05 -5.80
N SER A 112 -3.31 17.03 -6.33
CA SER A 112 -4.64 16.61 -5.86
C SER A 112 -4.63 16.07 -4.44
N TRP A 113 -3.56 15.37 -4.04
CA TRP A 113 -3.41 14.81 -2.70
C TRP A 113 -2.55 15.70 -1.78
N ARG A 114 -2.12 16.86 -2.30
CA ARG A 114 -1.31 17.85 -1.59
C ARG A 114 -0.03 17.25 -1.00
N LEU A 115 0.67 16.40 -1.76
CA LEU A 115 1.88 15.71 -1.29
C LEU A 115 3.09 16.66 -1.14
N GLY A 116 2.98 17.92 -1.58
CA GLY A 116 4.08 18.88 -1.61
C GLY A 116 5.11 18.54 -2.69
N ASP A 117 6.35 18.96 -2.48
CA ASP A 117 7.51 18.72 -3.37
C ASP A 117 8.59 17.82 -2.74
N GLY A 118 8.39 17.39 -1.49
CA GLY A 118 9.34 16.53 -0.79
C GLY A 118 9.36 15.07 -1.28
N PRO A 119 10.31 14.26 -0.79
CA PRO A 119 10.45 12.87 -1.18
C PRO A 119 9.17 12.08 -0.90
N VAL A 120 8.81 11.19 -1.82
CA VAL A 120 7.74 10.20 -1.60
C VAL A 120 8.38 8.84 -1.39
N GLU A 121 7.95 8.12 -0.38
CA GLU A 121 8.30 6.72 -0.13
C GLU A 121 7.04 5.88 -0.31
N LEU A 122 7.15 4.75 -1.01
CA LEU A 122 6.02 3.86 -1.26
C LEU A 122 6.11 2.64 -0.35
N ALA A 123 4.98 2.26 0.25
CA ALA A 123 4.77 0.96 0.87
C ALA A 123 3.56 0.30 0.20
N VAL A 124 3.78 -0.80 -0.52
CA VAL A 124 2.76 -1.39 -1.41
C VAL A 124 2.68 -2.91 -1.24
N GLU A 125 1.50 -3.46 -1.52
CA GLU A 125 1.32 -4.90 -1.73
C GLU A 125 1.42 -5.23 -3.23
N SER A 126 1.67 -6.48 -3.58
CA SER A 126 1.50 -6.95 -4.98
C SER A 126 2.22 -6.11 -6.07
N VAL A 127 3.46 -5.66 -5.82
CA VAL A 127 4.25 -4.73 -6.68
C VAL A 127 4.39 -5.16 -8.17
N GLN A 128 4.15 -6.43 -8.45
CA GLN A 128 4.18 -7.03 -9.79
C GLN A 128 3.00 -6.61 -10.69
N VAL A 129 1.91 -6.12 -10.10
CA VAL A 129 0.65 -5.80 -10.78
C VAL A 129 0.11 -4.44 -10.32
N SER A 130 -0.87 -3.90 -11.04
CA SER A 130 -1.58 -2.68 -10.61
C SER A 130 -2.46 -2.97 -9.40
N PRO A 131 -2.63 -2.01 -8.47
CA PRO A 131 -2.22 -0.60 -8.57
C PRO A 131 -0.75 -0.32 -8.21
N ALA A 132 -0.07 -1.22 -7.50
CA ALA A 132 1.29 -0.98 -7.00
C ALA A 132 2.32 -0.72 -8.11
N ARG A 133 2.25 -1.48 -9.22
CA ARG A 133 3.11 -1.26 -10.39
C ARG A 133 2.89 0.10 -11.04
N ALA A 134 1.63 0.55 -11.10
CA ALA A 134 1.30 1.87 -11.63
C ALA A 134 1.87 2.97 -10.72
N LEU A 135 1.66 2.88 -9.41
CA LEU A 135 2.21 3.84 -8.44
C LEU A 135 3.74 3.92 -8.51
N ALA A 136 4.44 2.78 -8.58
CA ALA A 136 5.90 2.77 -8.66
C ALA A 136 6.43 3.32 -10.01
N THR A 137 5.62 3.26 -11.07
CA THR A 137 5.90 3.90 -12.36
C THR A 137 5.71 5.42 -12.28
N ILE A 138 4.62 5.88 -11.65
CA ILE A 138 4.28 7.30 -11.50
C ILE A 138 5.29 8.02 -10.61
N PHE A 139 5.60 7.44 -9.45
CA PHE A 139 6.60 7.95 -8.52
C PHE A 139 7.93 7.27 -8.81
N ALA A 140 8.51 7.54 -9.98
CA ALA A 140 9.72 6.89 -10.47
C ALA A 140 10.96 7.14 -9.58
N GLU A 141 10.92 8.19 -8.75
CA GLU A 141 11.95 8.62 -7.81
C GLU A 141 11.86 7.96 -6.43
N SER A 142 10.71 7.37 -6.08
CA SER A 142 10.46 6.88 -4.72
C SER A 142 11.27 5.65 -4.33
N THR A 143 11.58 5.48 -3.05
CA THR A 143 11.93 4.15 -2.55
C THR A 143 10.67 3.30 -2.43
N VAL A 144 10.80 1.97 -2.54
CA VAL A 144 9.67 1.05 -2.47
C VAL A 144 9.93 0.02 -1.37
N ASP A 145 9.05 -0.01 -0.37
CA ASP A 145 8.88 -1.15 0.53
C ASP A 145 7.71 -1.99 0.01
N VAL A 146 7.90 -3.31 -0.05
CA VAL A 146 6.81 -4.23 -0.36
C VAL A 146 6.40 -4.88 0.95
N TYR A 147 5.11 -5.11 1.17
CA TYR A 147 4.64 -5.88 2.32
C TYR A 147 3.79 -7.08 1.89
N ALA A 148 3.82 -8.13 2.70
CA ALA A 148 3.01 -9.32 2.49
C ALA A 148 1.57 -9.08 2.96
N ASP A 149 0.63 -9.14 2.03
CA ASP A 149 -0.81 -8.99 2.25
C ASP A 149 -1.56 -10.35 2.27
N GLY A 150 -0.84 -11.46 2.07
CA GLY A 150 -1.42 -12.79 2.04
C GLY A 150 -0.42 -13.87 1.65
N LEU A 151 -0.94 -15.11 1.52
CA LEU A 151 -0.13 -16.31 1.29
C LEU A 151 0.66 -16.29 -0.02
N MET A 152 0.22 -15.50 -1.01
CA MET A 152 0.90 -15.37 -2.30
C MET A 152 2.32 -14.81 -2.16
N SER A 153 2.63 -14.10 -1.07
CA SER A 153 3.98 -13.59 -0.79
C SER A 153 4.98 -14.68 -0.40
N TYR A 154 4.52 -15.89 -0.12
CA TYR A 154 5.38 -17.03 0.20
C TYR A 154 5.75 -17.88 -1.03
N GLY A 155 5.14 -17.59 -2.19
CA GLY A 155 5.56 -18.13 -3.47
C GLY A 155 6.65 -17.28 -4.15
N PRO A 156 7.35 -17.82 -5.17
CA PRO A 156 8.29 -17.07 -6.00
C PRO A 156 7.65 -15.86 -6.70
N THR A 157 8.48 -14.97 -7.23
CA THR A 157 7.99 -13.84 -8.03
C THR A 157 7.29 -14.35 -9.29
N ARG A 158 5.96 -14.14 -9.39
CA ARG A 158 5.14 -14.67 -10.49
C ARG A 158 5.36 -13.93 -11.80
N ASN A 159 5.33 -12.59 -11.74
CA ASN A 159 5.55 -11.74 -12.91
C ASN A 159 6.89 -11.00 -12.75
N PRO A 160 7.79 -11.05 -13.74
CA PRO A 160 9.07 -10.39 -13.64
C PRO A 160 8.91 -8.87 -13.53
N LEU A 161 9.71 -8.27 -12.67
CA LEU A 161 9.75 -6.83 -12.48
C LEU A 161 10.66 -6.14 -13.51
N PRO A 162 10.29 -4.93 -13.97
CA PRO A 162 11.21 -4.07 -14.69
C PRO A 162 12.47 -3.79 -13.85
N GLY A 163 13.65 -3.85 -14.46
CA GLY A 163 14.93 -3.65 -13.77
C GLY A 163 15.04 -2.36 -12.95
N PRO A 164 14.56 -1.19 -13.43
CA PRO A 164 14.53 0.03 -12.63
C PRO A 164 13.68 -0.06 -11.37
N LEU A 165 12.54 -0.76 -11.44
CA LEU A 165 11.66 -0.98 -10.28
C LEU A 165 12.31 -1.93 -9.27
N ALA A 166 12.85 -3.06 -9.73
CA ALA A 166 13.49 -4.04 -8.85
C ALA A 166 14.61 -3.42 -7.99
N ARG A 167 15.42 -2.51 -8.56
CA ARG A 167 16.51 -1.83 -7.85
C ARG A 167 16.06 -0.83 -6.78
N ARG A 168 14.79 -0.40 -6.83
CA ARG A 168 14.22 0.56 -5.87
C ARG A 168 13.52 -0.11 -4.70
N ILE A 169 13.32 -1.43 -4.78
CA ILE A 169 12.71 -2.19 -3.70
C ILE A 169 13.75 -2.40 -2.61
N ARG A 170 13.51 -1.81 -1.43
CA ARG A 170 14.45 -1.86 -0.30
C ARG A 170 14.33 -3.16 0.48
N ARG A 171 13.10 -3.64 0.69
CA ARG A 171 12.78 -4.80 1.52
C ARG A 171 11.38 -5.32 1.27
N LEU A 172 11.14 -6.56 1.69
CA LEU A 172 9.84 -7.19 1.80
C LEU A 172 9.49 -7.34 3.29
N LEU A 173 8.52 -6.59 3.77
CA LEU A 173 7.95 -6.72 5.12
C LEU A 173 6.99 -7.89 5.18
N HIS A 174 7.14 -8.78 6.15
CA HIS A 174 6.22 -9.90 6.32
C HIS A 174 5.97 -10.23 7.80
N PRO A 175 4.73 -10.60 8.17
CA PRO A 175 4.48 -11.21 9.47
C PRO A 175 5.07 -12.62 9.55
N ASP A 176 5.44 -13.04 10.75
CA ASP A 176 5.84 -14.43 11.03
C ASP A 176 4.60 -15.27 11.35
N LEU A 177 3.76 -15.55 10.34
CA LEU A 177 2.52 -16.32 10.52
C LEU A 177 2.80 -17.79 10.85
N VAL A 178 3.87 -18.34 10.28
CA VAL A 178 4.33 -19.71 10.51
C VAL A 178 5.80 -19.62 10.90
N PRO A 179 6.18 -19.98 12.14
CA PRO A 179 7.55 -19.82 12.61
C PRO A 179 8.59 -20.42 11.66
N GLY A 180 9.52 -19.58 11.21
CA GLY A 180 10.62 -19.98 10.34
C GLY A 180 10.28 -20.05 8.85
N LEU A 181 9.02 -19.83 8.47
CA LEU A 181 8.63 -19.73 7.06
C LEU A 181 9.06 -18.37 6.51
N ARG A 182 9.98 -18.39 5.54
CA ARG A 182 10.44 -17.18 4.85
C ARG A 182 9.71 -16.99 3.54
N PRO A 183 9.30 -15.76 3.18
CA PRO A 183 8.72 -15.49 1.88
C PRO A 183 9.76 -15.70 0.77
N LEU A 184 9.31 -16.23 -0.37
CA LEU A 184 10.12 -16.37 -1.58
C LEU A 184 9.93 -15.21 -2.55
N LEU A 185 8.88 -14.41 -2.36
CA LEU A 185 8.60 -13.23 -3.15
C LEU A 185 9.81 -12.29 -3.16
N LEU A 186 10.26 -11.91 -4.36
CA LEU A 186 11.38 -11.00 -4.62
C LEU A 186 12.77 -11.52 -4.25
N SER A 187 12.89 -12.78 -3.81
CA SER A 187 14.18 -13.39 -3.48
C SER A 187 15.12 -13.46 -4.69
N GLU A 188 14.58 -13.59 -5.90
CA GLU A 188 15.31 -13.61 -7.17
C GLU A 188 16.02 -12.29 -7.48
N TYR A 189 15.53 -11.19 -6.88
CA TYR A 189 16.12 -9.85 -6.99
C TYR A 189 17.03 -9.50 -5.80
N GLY A 190 17.23 -10.43 -4.86
CA GLY A 190 18.04 -10.20 -3.66
C GLY A 190 17.40 -9.23 -2.66
N VAL A 191 16.08 -9.02 -2.74
CA VAL A 191 15.36 -8.14 -1.80
C VAL A 191 15.33 -8.79 -0.42
N PRO A 192 15.81 -8.11 0.64
CA PRO A 192 15.80 -8.66 1.98
C PRO A 192 14.37 -8.76 2.53
N ALA A 193 14.03 -9.91 3.13
CA ALA A 193 12.80 -10.09 3.89
C ALA A 193 13.00 -9.63 5.33
N GLU A 194 12.16 -8.71 5.80
CA GLU A 194 12.19 -8.12 7.13
C GLU A 194 10.89 -8.43 7.88
N LEU A 195 11.01 -8.75 9.17
CA LEU A 195 9.87 -9.16 9.99
C LEU A 195 9.04 -7.98 10.46
N VAL A 196 7.72 -8.12 10.32
CA VAL A 196 6.72 -7.34 11.05
C VAL A 196 6.45 -8.03 12.39
N PRO A 197 6.53 -7.34 13.55
CA PRO A 197 6.35 -7.95 14.85
C PRO A 197 4.97 -8.61 14.97
N ILE A 198 4.95 -9.93 15.14
CA ILE A 198 3.71 -10.70 15.17
C ILE A 198 2.79 -10.28 16.32
N GLU A 199 3.36 -9.87 17.45
CA GLU A 199 2.61 -9.37 18.60
C GLU A 199 1.94 -8.01 18.31
N ALA A 200 2.58 -7.15 17.51
CA ALA A 200 1.95 -5.91 17.05
C ALA A 200 0.77 -6.22 16.12
N LEU A 201 0.92 -7.19 15.21
CA LEU A 201 -0.16 -7.60 14.31
C LEU A 201 -1.35 -8.22 15.08
N LYS A 202 -1.09 -9.11 16.03
CA LYS A 202 -2.14 -9.69 16.89
C LYS A 202 -2.92 -8.60 17.62
N LYS A 203 -2.22 -7.66 18.24
CA LYS A 203 -2.84 -6.53 18.95
C LYS A 203 -3.73 -5.70 18.02
N VAL A 204 -3.27 -5.41 16.80
CA VAL A 204 -4.07 -4.68 15.80
C VAL A 204 -5.31 -5.47 15.39
N ILE A 205 -5.18 -6.77 15.17
CA ILE A 205 -6.31 -7.66 14.81
C ILE A 205 -7.34 -7.71 15.95
N GLU A 206 -6.90 -7.84 17.19
CA GLU A 206 -7.76 -7.78 18.38
C GLU A 206 -8.46 -6.43 18.48
N GLU A 207 -7.76 -5.34 18.21
CA GLU A 207 -8.33 -3.99 18.21
C GLU A 207 -9.44 -3.86 17.16
N ILE A 208 -9.25 -4.31 15.92
CA ILE A 208 -10.30 -4.20 14.89
C ILE A 208 -11.44 -5.21 15.06
N SER A 209 -11.24 -6.25 15.88
CA SER A 209 -12.25 -7.28 16.15
C SER A 209 -13.03 -7.07 17.46
N GLY A 210 -12.52 -6.24 18.38
CA GLY A 210 -13.11 -6.01 19.70
C GLY A 210 -14.51 -5.37 19.67
N PRO A 211 -15.30 -5.43 20.77
CA PRO A 211 -16.71 -5.02 20.82
C PRO A 211 -16.96 -3.57 20.40
N ASP A 212 -15.99 -2.68 20.66
CA ASP A 212 -16.05 -1.26 20.31
C ASP A 212 -15.54 -0.96 18.88
N ALA A 213 -15.15 -1.97 18.09
CA ALA A 213 -14.87 -1.78 16.68
C ALA A 213 -16.20 -1.40 16.02
N GLY A 214 -16.24 -0.19 15.44
CA GLY A 214 -17.47 0.48 15.00
C GLY A 214 -18.40 -0.37 14.15
N ALA A 215 -19.65 0.09 13.98
CA ALA A 215 -20.68 -0.61 13.21
C ALA A 215 -20.39 -0.61 11.71
N GLY A 216 -19.43 -1.44 11.27
CA GLY A 216 -19.11 -1.68 9.87
C GLY A 216 -19.60 -3.06 9.42
N THR A 217 -19.62 -3.28 8.11
CA THR A 217 -19.99 -4.58 7.55
C THR A 217 -18.84 -5.58 7.79
N GLU A 218 -19.17 -6.81 8.21
CA GLU A 218 -18.16 -7.86 8.30
C GLU A 218 -17.70 -8.26 6.89
N PRO A 219 -16.41 -8.57 6.70
CA PRO A 219 -15.93 -9.06 5.41
C PRO A 219 -16.69 -10.33 5.04
N GLY A 220 -17.42 -10.29 3.92
CA GLY A 220 -18.00 -11.49 3.31
C GLY A 220 -16.90 -12.47 2.89
N PRO A 221 -17.22 -13.74 2.61
CA PRO A 221 -16.24 -14.69 2.10
C PRO A 221 -15.56 -14.09 0.86
N GLY A 222 -14.24 -13.92 0.93
CA GLY A 222 -13.46 -13.29 -0.13
C GLY A 222 -13.64 -14.00 -1.47
N PRO A 223 -13.45 -13.30 -2.60
CA PRO A 223 -13.49 -13.95 -3.90
C PRO A 223 -12.46 -15.08 -3.90
N GLY A 224 -12.91 -16.31 -4.21
CA GLY A 224 -12.04 -17.45 -4.39
C GLY A 224 -10.98 -17.17 -5.47
N PRO A 225 -9.87 -17.91 -5.49
CA PRO A 225 -8.83 -17.72 -6.49
C PRO A 225 -9.46 -17.85 -7.89
N GLU A 226 -9.50 -16.75 -8.64
CA GLU A 226 -9.85 -16.78 -10.05
C GLU A 226 -8.77 -17.61 -10.76
N SER A 227 -9.17 -18.80 -11.20
CA SER A 227 -8.38 -19.62 -12.12
C SER A 227 -8.18 -18.80 -13.39
N GLY A 228 -6.95 -18.37 -13.65
CA GLY A 228 -6.58 -17.77 -14.92
C GLY A 228 -6.92 -18.74 -16.05
N GLU A 229 -8.02 -18.48 -16.76
CA GLU A 229 -8.32 -19.15 -18.02
C GLU A 229 -7.34 -18.61 -19.06
N ASP A 230 -6.36 -19.44 -19.36
CA ASP A 230 -5.36 -19.26 -20.41
C ASP A 230 -6.09 -19.30 -21.76
N THR A 231 -6.50 -18.14 -22.26
CA THR A 231 -6.99 -18.00 -23.64
C THR A 231 -5.80 -17.97 -24.58
N ALA A 232 -5.21 -19.15 -24.81
CA ALA A 232 -4.37 -19.41 -25.97
C ALA A 232 -5.26 -19.39 -27.22
N ALA A 233 -5.54 -18.18 -27.73
CA ALA A 233 -6.13 -18.00 -29.04
C ALA A 233 -5.11 -18.42 -30.11
N ALA A 234 -5.48 -19.47 -30.85
CA ALA A 234 -4.80 -19.93 -32.04
C ALA A 234 -4.64 -18.80 -33.07
N ALA A 235 -3.43 -18.68 -33.62
CA ALA A 235 -3.19 -17.94 -34.85
C ALA A 235 -2.03 -18.59 -35.62
N GLY A 236 -2.34 -19.05 -36.84
CA GLY A 236 -1.40 -19.16 -37.97
C GLY A 236 -0.62 -20.46 -38.07
#